data_AF-A0A9W6MLW8-F1
#
_entry.id   AF-A0A9W6MLW8-F1
#
_cell.length_a   1.000
_cell.length_b   1.000
_cell.length_c   1.000
_cell.angle_alpha   90.00
_cell.angle_beta   90.00
_cell.angle_gamma   90.00
#
_symmetry.space_group_name_H-M   'P 1'
#
loop_
_entity.id
_entity.type
_entity.pdbx_description
1 polymer ?
#
loop_
_entity_poly.entity_id
_entity_poly.type
_entity_poly.pdbx_seq_one_letter_code
_entity_poly.pdbx_strand_id
1 'polypeptide(L)'
;MSNQTQTPTKKSPPVYRLCFSAKNGTDRNGQPTLAYPVEIGAVFERRERDKGLIAKFSIIPTELKDGVLFLMPADAERRAETDLFDADAAEAGQ
;
A
#
# COMPACT_ATOMS: atom_id res chain seq x y z
N MET A 1 21.70 40.48 13.79
CA MET A 1 21.00 39.59 12.84
C MET A 1 21.19 38.17 13.35
N SER A 2 20.17 37.59 13.98
CA SER A 2 20.27 36.27 14.62
C SER A 2 19.91 35.18 13.61
N ASN A 3 20.90 34.43 13.13
CA ASN A 3 20.67 33.28 12.27
C ASN A 3 20.04 32.15 13.11
N GLN A 4 18.76 31.88 12.90
CA GLN A 4 18.13 30.66 13.40
C GLN A 4 18.62 29.48 12.55
N THR A 5 19.44 28.62 13.16
CA THR A 5 19.82 27.32 12.59
C THR A 5 18.58 26.43 12.58
N GLN A 6 17.98 26.22 11.40
CA GLN A 6 16.89 25.25 11.24
C GLN A 6 17.45 23.84 11.43
N THR A 7 17.13 23.22 12.56
CA THR A 7 17.43 21.80 12.79
C THR A 7 16.62 20.96 11.80
N PRO A 8 17.24 20.11 10.97
CA PRO A 8 16.48 19.29 10.01
C PRO A 8 15.57 18.33 10.79
N THR A 9 14.26 18.48 10.61
CA THR A 9 13.28 17.57 11.19
C THR A 9 13.53 16.17 10.65
N LYS A 10 13.92 15.24 11.53
CA LYS A 10 14.14 13.83 11.21
C LYS A 10 12.88 13.29 10.54
N LYS A 11 12.99 12.87 9.28
CA LYS A 11 11.86 12.30 8.52
C LYS A 11 11.41 11.03 9.25
N SER A 12 10.14 10.98 9.62
CA SER A 12 9.54 9.78 10.22
C SER A 12 9.58 8.63 9.19
N PRO A 13 9.86 7.40 9.64
CA PRO A 13 9.75 6.24 8.76
C PRO A 13 8.30 6.07 8.27
N PRO A 14 8.08 5.38 7.14
CA PRO A 14 6.74 5.00 6.70
C PRO A 14 6.14 3.99 7.69
N VAL A 15 4.82 4.07 7.89
CA VAL A 15 4.04 3.11 8.68
C VAL A 15 3.44 2.01 7.81
N TYR A 16 3.10 2.34 6.56
CA TYR A 16 2.64 1.36 5.58
C TYR A 16 3.32 1.57 4.22
N ARG A 17 3.52 0.49 3.49
CA ARG A 17 3.75 0.47 2.04
C ARG A 17 2.40 0.55 1.35
N LEU A 18 2.32 1.39 0.31
CA LEU A 18 1.10 1.56 -0.47
C LEU A 18 1.24 0.76 -1.77
N CYS A 19 0.41 -0.26 -1.93
CA CYS A 19 0.40 -1.12 -3.10
C CYS A 19 -0.90 -0.99 -3.86
N PHE A 20 -0.87 -1.17 -5.18
CA PHE A 20 -2.05 -1.15 -6.04
C PHE A 20 -2.12 -2.42 -6.88
N SER A 21 -3.28 -3.05 -6.88
CA SER A 21 -3.62 -4.09 -7.86
C SER A 21 -4.69 -3.59 -8.79
N ALA A 22 -4.35 -3.50 -10.08
CA ALA A 22 -5.32 -3.22 -11.12
C ALA A 22 -6.25 -4.42 -11.31
N LYS A 23 -7.51 -4.17 -11.67
CA LYS A 23 -8.37 -5.24 -12.18
C LYS A 23 -7.83 -5.73 -13.52
N ASN A 24 -7.62 -7.04 -13.68
CA ASN A 24 -7.01 -7.62 -14.89
C ASN A 24 -7.92 -8.59 -15.65
N GLY A 25 -9.15 -8.77 -15.20
CA GLY A 25 -10.09 -9.65 -15.87
C GLY A 25 -11.29 -10.00 -14.99
N THR A 26 -11.90 -11.12 -15.36
CA THR A 26 -13.03 -11.71 -14.68
C THR A 26 -12.79 -13.22 -14.62
N ASP A 27 -13.06 -13.83 -13.48
CA ASP A 27 -12.95 -15.27 -13.30
C ASP A 27 -14.11 -16.03 -13.97
N ARG A 28 -14.11 -17.37 -13.83
CA ARG A 28 -15.15 -18.24 -14.40
C ARG A 28 -16.54 -18.02 -13.79
N ASN A 29 -16.61 -17.41 -12.61
CA ASN A 29 -17.83 -17.13 -11.88
C ASN A 29 -18.36 -15.70 -12.12
N GLY A 30 -17.69 -14.92 -12.98
CA GLY A 30 -18.07 -13.55 -13.27
C GLY A 30 -17.52 -12.52 -12.28
N GLN A 31 -16.61 -12.91 -11.38
CA GLN A 31 -16.02 -12.01 -10.39
C GLN A 31 -14.77 -11.32 -10.91
N PRO A 32 -14.53 -10.04 -10.57
CA PRO A 32 -13.34 -9.33 -11.01
C PRO A 32 -12.07 -9.97 -10.43
N THR A 33 -11.06 -10.18 -11.28
CA THR A 33 -9.73 -10.63 -10.84
C THR A 33 -8.78 -9.45 -10.73
N LEU A 34 -7.85 -9.55 -9.78
CA LEU A 34 -6.83 -8.53 -9.53
C LEU A 34 -5.46 -8.99 -10.06
N ALA A 35 -4.69 -8.05 -10.59
CA ALA A 35 -3.28 -8.23 -10.90
C ALA A 35 -2.44 -8.31 -9.63
N TYR A 36 -1.20 -8.78 -9.79
CA TYR A 36 -0.22 -8.77 -8.71
C TYR A 36 -0.02 -7.33 -8.18
N PRO A 37 -0.06 -7.11 -6.85
CA PRO A 37 0.08 -5.79 -6.27
C PRO A 37 1.47 -5.21 -6.53
N VAL A 38 1.48 -3.98 -7.05
CA VAL A 38 2.71 -3.21 -7.27
C VAL A 38 2.79 -2.11 -6.21
N GLU A 39 3.95 -1.98 -5.56
CA GLU A 39 4.19 -0.88 -4.63
C GLU A 39 4.30 0.45 -5.41
N ILE A 40 3.43 1.40 -5.06
CA ILE A 40 3.33 2.70 -5.72
C ILE A 40 3.65 3.88 -4.80
N GLY A 41 3.90 3.61 -3.52
CA GLY A 41 4.18 4.65 -2.55
C GLY A 41 4.26 4.15 -1.11
N ALA A 42 4.14 5.07 -0.17
CA ALA A 42 4.16 4.77 1.24
C ALA A 42 3.26 5.73 2.02
N VAL A 43 2.87 5.32 3.22
CA VAL A 43 2.02 6.07 4.13
C VAL A 43 2.80 6.45 5.38
N PHE A 44 2.64 7.69 5.83
CA PHE A 44 3.36 8.27 6.95
C PHE A 44 2.41 8.80 8.02
N GLU A 45 2.86 8.80 9.28
CA GLU A 45 2.15 9.51 10.35
C GLU A 45 2.11 11.02 10.09
N ARG A 46 0.99 11.64 10.46
CA ARG A 46 0.92 13.09 10.57
C ARG A 46 1.49 13.53 11.90
N ARG A 47 1.93 14.79 11.96
CA ARG A 47 2.29 15.44 13.24
C ARG A 47 1.12 15.39 14.23
N GLU A 48 -0.10 15.61 13.73
CA GLU A 48 -1.36 15.48 14.47
C GLU A 48 -1.91 14.07 14.29
N ARG A 49 -1.69 13.20 15.26
CA ARG A 49 -2.00 11.76 15.17
C ARG A 49 -3.50 11.46 15.04
N ASP A 50 -4.37 12.35 15.50
CA ASP A 50 -5.83 12.22 15.41
C ASP A 50 -6.38 12.54 14.01
N LYS A 51 -5.55 13.07 13.10
CA LYS A 51 -5.97 13.47 11.76
C LYS A 51 -5.69 12.41 10.68
N GLY A 52 -5.45 11.17 11.10
CA GLY A 52 -5.12 10.06 10.21
C GLY A 52 -3.70 10.13 9.65
N LEU A 53 -3.52 9.55 8.46
CA LEU A 53 -2.21 9.33 7.84
C LEU A 53 -2.08 10.09 6.50
N ILE A 54 -0.85 10.25 6.03
CA ILE A 54 -0.55 10.83 4.72
C ILE A 54 -0.05 9.73 3.79
N ALA A 55 -0.81 9.43 2.74
CA ALA A 55 -0.35 8.61 1.63
C ALA A 55 0.46 9.45 0.64
N LYS A 56 1.70 9.02 0.36
CA LYS A 56 2.58 9.63 -0.62
C LYS A 56 2.82 8.68 -1.78
N PHE A 57 2.37 9.08 -2.96
CA PHE A 57 2.52 8.35 -4.20
C PHE A 57 3.89 8.67 -4.83
N SER A 58 4.69 7.64 -5.08
CA SER A 58 5.96 7.72 -5.78
C SER A 58 5.80 7.43 -7.28
N ILE A 59 4.84 6.56 -7.60
CA ILE A 59 4.46 6.19 -8.96
C ILE A 59 2.96 6.42 -9.06
N ILE A 60 2.51 7.11 -10.11
CA ILE A 60 1.09 7.24 -10.41
C ILE A 60 0.81 6.27 -11.56
N PRO A 61 0.16 5.12 -11.30
CA PRO A 61 -0.31 4.25 -12.37
C PRO A 61 -1.18 5.03 -13.35
N THR A 62 -0.95 4.81 -14.64
CA THR A 62 -1.72 5.44 -15.73
C THR A 62 -3.23 5.17 -15.59
N GLU A 63 -3.59 4.09 -14.89
CA GLU A 63 -4.96 3.66 -14.63
C GLU A 63 -5.17 3.32 -13.14
N LEU A 64 -5.08 4.30 -12.24
CA LEU A 64 -5.62 4.18 -10.88
C LEU A 64 -7.17 4.09 -10.82
N LYS A 65 -7.84 3.88 -11.96
CA LYS A 65 -9.30 4.01 -12.08
C LYS A 65 -10.05 2.75 -11.66
N ASP A 66 -9.48 1.56 -11.87
CA ASP A 66 -10.16 0.30 -11.62
C ASP A 66 -9.20 -0.71 -10.95
N GLY A 67 -9.33 -0.86 -9.64
CA GLY A 67 -8.45 -1.68 -8.83
C GLY A 67 -8.58 -1.41 -7.34
N VAL A 68 -7.65 -1.95 -6.56
CA VAL A 68 -7.66 -1.89 -5.09
C VAL A 68 -6.32 -1.40 -4.58
N LEU A 69 -6.36 -0.53 -3.57
CA LEU A 69 -5.19 -0.11 -2.81
C LEU A 69 -5.04 -0.94 -1.55
N PHE A 70 -3.82 -1.41 -1.31
CA PHE A 70 -3.45 -2.15 -0.12
C PHE A 70 -2.50 -1.32 0.73
N LEU A 71 -2.75 -1.33 2.05
CA LEU A 71 -1.85 -0.80 3.06
C LEU A 71 -1.15 -1.98 3.72
N MET A 72 0.12 -2.16 3.39
CA MET A 72 0.93 -3.25 3.93
C MET A 72 1.86 -2.72 5.02
N PRO A 73 2.00 -3.37 6.18
CA PRO A 73 2.89 -2.88 7.24
C PRO A 73 4.31 -2.67 6.70
N ALA A 74 4.93 -1.54 7.02
CA ALA A 74 6.26 -1.21 6.48
C ALA A 74 7.35 -2.20 6.93
N ASP A 75 7.16 -2.83 8.09
CA ASP A 75 8.11 -3.77 8.69
C ASP A 75 7.81 -5.24 8.35
N ALA A 76 6.78 -5.54 7.55
CA ALA A 76 6.48 -6.91 7.15
C ALA A 76 7.54 -7.43 6.17
N GLU A 77 8.09 -8.62 6.46
CA GLU A 77 8.95 -9.31 5.50
C GLU A 77 8.14 -9.72 4.28
N ARG A 78 8.61 -9.34 3.09
CA ARG A 78 7.94 -9.56 1.79
C ARG A 78 7.57 -11.03 1.51
N ARG A 79 8.18 -11.99 2.22
CA ARG A 79 7.91 -13.43 2.11
C ARG A 79 6.68 -13.90 2.88
N ALA A 80 6.38 -13.28 4.03
CA ALA A 80 5.17 -13.57 4.82
C ALA A 80 3.90 -12.99 4.18
N GLU A 81 4.07 -12.09 3.20
CA GLU A 81 2.97 -11.42 2.49
C GLU A 81 2.22 -12.37 1.53
N THR A 82 2.88 -13.39 0.98
CA THR A 82 2.27 -14.39 0.08
C THR A 82 1.16 -15.20 0.78
N ASP A 83 1.38 -15.55 2.06
CA ASP A 83 0.46 -16.39 2.83
C ASP A 83 -0.86 -15.67 3.20
N LEU A 84 -0.88 -14.34 3.20
CA LEU A 84 -2.09 -13.54 3.45
C LEU A 84 -3.08 -13.58 2.29
N PHE A 85 -2.60 -13.83 1.06
CA PHE A 85 -3.45 -13.85 -0.14
C PHE A 85 -3.78 -15.28 -0.62
N ASP A 86 -3.06 -16.30 -0.13
CA ASP A 86 -3.34 -17.71 -0.43
C ASP A 86 -4.38 -18.36 0.52
N ALA A 87 -4.81 -17.66 1.57
CA ALA A 87 -5.79 -18.18 2.53
C ALA A 87 -7.18 -18.49 1.94
N ASP A 88 -7.54 -17.89 0.79
CA ASP A 88 -8.82 -18.14 0.10
C ASP A 88 -8.74 -19.26 -0.97
N ALA A 89 -7.54 -19.73 -1.35
CA ALA A 89 -7.39 -20.76 -2.39
C ALA A 89 -7.65 -22.19 -1.87
N ALA A 90 -7.74 -22.39 -0.55
CA ALA A 90 -7.84 -23.70 0.07
C ALA A 90 -9.27 -24.26 0.20
N GLU A 91 -10.34 -23.47 -0.02
CA GLU A 91 -11.72 -23.94 0.19
C GLU A 91 -12.48 -24.38 -1.09
N ALA A 92 -11.89 -24.32 -2.28
CA ALA A 92 -12.58 -24.68 -3.53
C ALA A 92 -12.36 -26.14 -4.00
N GLY A 93 -12.15 -27.08 -3.07
CA GLY A 93 -11.81 -28.47 -3.38
C GLY A 93 -12.40 -29.51 -2.45
N GLN A 94 -13.72 -29.65 -2.42
CA GLN A 94 -14.44 -30.87 -2.01
C GLN A 94 -15.66 -31.10 -2.90
#